data_AF-A0A7C7DX68-F1
#
_entry.id   AF-A0A7C7DX68-F1
#
_cell.length_a   1.000
_cell.length_b   1.000
_cell.length_c   1.000
_cell.angle_alpha   90.00
_cell.angle_beta   90.00
_cell.angle_gamma   90.00
#
_symmetry.space_group_name_H-M   'P 1'
#
loop_
_entity.id
_entity.type
_entity.pdbx_description
1 polymer ?
#
loop_
_entity_poly.entity_id
_entity_poly.type
_entity_poly.pdbx_seq_one_letter_code
_entity_poly.pdbx_strand_id
1 'polypeptide(L)'
;MRRRRLPSARFINFTLLLIVVLSLFPLYSYYKGVAAPIPPGVRLGGVDVTGMKTTEQIRAHLDPIYHELIGVRFQNRLLKLDPDDFGFTVDFDRMVADAGQYLTGWAFVDIAVREAIGLPQQVRNVPVRYTLDEAKLRSWLEGVAAELNTAPVAARVVEAAPSTTSTGALPTPTPNFPATVPQPRRGLQWAPGAPGYAIDIDASIERIIAGLTSYDAREVELAIHAIPPPPPTMADLEPQLVRLLDDYPAFTTLSVIDLQHGDVANVDGDAAFSAMATLRLALAVAVMEKLPNGIAANDPDAQQVGQWLDLALGKDPNEPANAALAWLGDGSAAVGAQRLTAFVRSLGLENTFAQGEFGGVAQTPITTPSNQRERPNTRPDANMQTTPEDMAALLAAIYQCTQDSGLLRARRPDTISPDECATILFYMTHNELRDPLWRGLPAWDERWIVHRHGLSPAQQGEVALVWGPTGPYVISVFTFNPGLVGWEVANQAVADLSRIVWEFFAFQRTQGGPDAGAPPELSPPPGYVVVDEEYAPSAANPTGR
;
A
#
# COMPACT_ATOMS: atom_id res chain seq x y z
N MET A 1 79.28 -26.71 -80.44
CA MET A 1 78.85 -26.15 -79.13
C MET A 1 77.34 -25.90 -79.15
N ARG A 2 76.53 -26.74 -78.49
CA ARG A 2 75.07 -26.51 -78.33
C ARG A 2 74.85 -25.77 -77.01
N ARG A 3 74.51 -24.48 -77.07
CA ARG A 3 74.11 -23.69 -75.89
C ARG A 3 72.79 -24.25 -75.34
N ARG A 4 72.84 -24.96 -74.20
CA ARG A 4 71.64 -25.27 -73.41
C ARG A 4 71.07 -23.94 -72.91
N ARG A 5 69.87 -23.57 -73.37
CA ARG A 5 69.13 -22.44 -72.81
C ARG A 5 68.83 -22.77 -71.34
N LEU A 6 69.41 -21.99 -70.43
CA LEU A 6 69.02 -22.03 -69.02
C LEU A 6 67.53 -21.68 -68.92
N PRO A 7 66.75 -22.38 -68.08
CA PRO A 7 65.33 -22.06 -67.89
C PRO A 7 65.19 -20.61 -67.41
N SER A 8 64.19 -19.89 -67.93
CA SER A 8 63.95 -18.49 -67.55
C SER A 8 63.77 -18.35 -66.04
N ALA A 9 64.18 -17.22 -65.44
CA ALA A 9 64.02 -16.98 -63.99
C ALA A 9 62.55 -17.15 -63.51
N ARG A 10 61.59 -16.89 -64.40
CA ARG A 10 60.16 -17.16 -64.15
C ARG A 10 59.86 -18.65 -63.99
N PHE A 11 60.53 -19.53 -64.73
CA PHE A 11 60.39 -20.98 -64.60
C PHE A 11 61.00 -21.50 -63.30
N ILE A 12 62.16 -20.97 -62.89
CA ILE A 12 62.79 -21.34 -61.60
C ILE A 12 61.91 -20.89 -60.42
N ASN A 13 61.43 -19.64 -60.43
CA ASN A 13 60.51 -19.14 -59.40
C ASN A 13 59.20 -19.94 -59.37
N PHE A 14 58.65 -20.29 -60.54
CA PHE A 14 57.45 -21.12 -60.62
C PHE A 14 57.70 -22.53 -60.08
N THR A 15 58.86 -23.13 -60.38
CA THR A 15 59.21 -24.49 -59.92
C THR A 15 59.46 -24.51 -58.41
N LEU A 16 60.15 -23.50 -57.86
CA LEU A 16 60.33 -23.35 -56.41
C LEU A 16 58.99 -23.13 -55.70
N LEU A 17 58.13 -22.27 -56.24
CA LEU A 17 56.80 -22.03 -55.67
C LEU A 17 55.93 -23.29 -55.73
N LEU A 18 56.00 -24.05 -56.83
CA LEU A 18 55.32 -25.34 -56.96
C LEU A 18 55.84 -26.36 -55.95
N ILE A 19 57.16 -26.46 -55.74
CA ILE A 19 57.77 -27.36 -54.75
C ILE A 19 57.35 -26.97 -53.32
N VAL A 20 57.31 -25.68 -52.99
CA VAL A 20 56.83 -25.19 -51.69
C VAL A 20 55.35 -25.51 -51.49
N VAL A 21 54.51 -25.27 -52.50
CA VAL A 21 53.07 -25.58 -52.42
C VAL A 21 52.84 -27.09 -52.29
N LEU A 22 53.61 -27.91 -53.02
CA LEU A 22 53.52 -29.37 -52.95
C LEU A 22 54.10 -29.95 -51.65
N SER A 23 55.12 -29.32 -51.05
CA SER A 23 55.68 -29.74 -49.76
C SER A 23 54.81 -29.35 -48.56
N LEU A 24 53.99 -28.29 -48.70
CA LEU A 24 52.99 -27.90 -47.71
C LEU A 24 51.90 -28.96 -47.52
N PHE A 25 51.55 -29.74 -48.55
CA PHE A 25 50.49 -30.76 -48.47
C PHE A 25 50.81 -31.96 -47.54
N PRO A 26 51.98 -32.65 -47.66
CA PRO A 26 52.37 -33.69 -46.72
C PRO A 26 52.67 -33.14 -45.32
N LEU A 27 53.20 -31.92 -45.21
CA LEU A 27 53.43 -31.25 -43.92
C LEU A 27 52.09 -30.95 -43.21
N TYR A 28 51.12 -30.43 -43.96
CA TYR A 28 49.74 -30.20 -43.49
C TYR A 28 49.09 -31.50 -43.01
N SER A 29 49.25 -32.59 -43.77
CA SER A 29 48.69 -33.90 -43.42
C SER A 29 49.34 -34.52 -42.19
N TYR A 30 50.67 -34.41 -42.07
CA TYR A 30 51.42 -34.86 -40.89
C TYR A 30 51.04 -34.06 -39.65
N TYR A 31 51.07 -32.73 -39.74
CA TYR A 31 50.73 -31.85 -38.63
C TYR A 31 49.28 -32.03 -38.20
N LYS A 32 48.35 -32.30 -39.12
CA LYS A 32 46.96 -32.64 -38.81
C LYS A 32 46.84 -33.94 -38.01
N GLY A 33 47.65 -34.95 -38.33
CA GLY A 33 47.70 -36.19 -37.55
C GLY A 33 48.26 -35.98 -36.15
N VAL A 34 49.27 -35.11 -35.98
CA VAL A 34 49.84 -34.77 -34.67
C VAL A 34 48.88 -33.91 -33.84
N ALA A 35 48.14 -33.00 -34.47
CA ALA A 35 47.19 -32.11 -33.84
C ALA A 35 45.82 -32.76 -33.56
N ALA A 36 45.54 -33.95 -34.08
CA ALA A 36 44.34 -34.70 -33.75
C ALA A 36 44.47 -35.35 -32.34
N PRO A 37 43.36 -35.54 -31.60
CA PRO A 37 41.98 -35.16 -31.92
C PRO A 37 41.65 -33.68 -31.63
N ILE A 38 42.45 -32.96 -30.84
CA ILE A 38 42.21 -31.56 -30.46
C ILE A 38 43.42 -30.68 -30.83
N PRO A 39 43.23 -29.67 -31.69
CA PRO A 39 44.32 -28.79 -32.08
C PRO A 39 44.84 -27.91 -30.92
N PRO A 40 46.10 -27.46 -30.97
CA PRO A 40 46.64 -26.49 -30.02
C PRO A 40 45.79 -25.21 -29.92
N GLY A 41 45.56 -24.73 -28.70
CA GLY A 41 44.77 -23.52 -28.43
C GLY A 41 43.26 -23.72 -28.45
N VAL A 42 42.76 -24.92 -28.79
CA VAL A 42 41.35 -25.29 -28.63
C VAL A 42 41.14 -25.82 -27.22
N ARG A 43 40.18 -25.24 -26.51
CA ARG A 43 39.78 -25.63 -25.15
C ARG A 43 38.40 -26.28 -25.18
N LEU A 44 38.21 -27.28 -24.32
CA LEU A 44 36.93 -27.94 -24.13
C LEU A 44 36.31 -27.46 -22.82
N GLY A 45 35.20 -26.73 -22.90
CA GLY A 45 34.54 -26.15 -21.72
C GLY A 45 35.47 -25.24 -20.92
N GLY A 46 36.38 -24.52 -21.59
CA GLY A 46 37.35 -23.63 -20.95
C GLY A 46 38.64 -24.30 -20.47
N VAL A 47 38.72 -25.64 -20.46
CA VAL A 47 39.91 -26.39 -20.05
C VAL A 47 40.83 -26.68 -21.23
N ASP A 48 42.13 -26.47 -21.04
CA ASP A 48 43.15 -26.83 -22.02
C ASP A 48 43.43 -28.33 -21.96
N VAL A 49 43.12 -29.02 -23.06
CA VAL A 49 43.32 -30.46 -23.23
C VAL A 49 44.34 -30.76 -24.34
N THR A 50 45.14 -29.75 -24.71
CA THR A 50 46.18 -29.89 -25.73
C THR A 50 47.15 -31.00 -25.35
N GLY A 51 47.39 -31.93 -26.28
CA GLY A 51 48.31 -33.05 -26.08
C GLY A 51 47.64 -34.38 -25.69
N MET A 52 46.35 -34.37 -25.31
CA MET A 52 45.58 -35.60 -25.08
C MET A 52 45.21 -36.24 -26.42
N LYS A 53 45.52 -37.53 -26.59
CA LYS A 53 45.48 -38.20 -27.91
C LYS A 53 44.24 -39.06 -28.14
N THR A 54 43.45 -39.28 -27.11
CA THR A 54 42.26 -40.15 -27.16
C THR A 54 41.11 -39.50 -26.40
N THR A 55 39.88 -39.78 -26.82
CA THR A 55 38.69 -39.26 -26.14
C THR A 55 38.58 -39.82 -24.72
N GLU A 56 39.07 -41.03 -24.48
CA GLU A 56 39.13 -41.65 -23.15
C GLU A 56 40.05 -40.88 -22.20
N GLN A 57 41.21 -40.40 -22.67
CA GLN A 57 42.10 -39.56 -21.87
C GLN A 57 41.48 -38.20 -21.51
N ILE A 58 40.77 -37.60 -22.47
CA ILE A 58 40.06 -36.33 -22.27
C ILE A 58 38.93 -36.51 -21.24
N ARG A 59 38.12 -37.57 -21.40
CA ARG A 59 37.07 -37.94 -20.45
C ARG A 59 37.65 -38.16 -19.06
N ALA A 60 38.69 -38.99 -18.92
CA ALA A 60 39.31 -39.25 -17.62
C ALA A 60 39.87 -37.99 -16.91
N HIS A 61 40.23 -36.95 -17.68
CA HIS A 61 40.70 -35.68 -17.12
C HIS A 61 39.58 -34.72 -16.75
N LEU A 62 38.56 -34.60 -17.60
CA LEU A 62 37.51 -33.59 -17.46
C LEU A 62 36.30 -34.06 -16.66
N ASP A 63 35.97 -35.35 -16.74
CA ASP A 63 34.79 -35.94 -16.10
C ASP A 63 34.74 -35.66 -14.59
N PRO A 64 35.83 -35.82 -13.81
CA PRO A 64 35.79 -35.52 -12.38
C PRO A 64 35.44 -34.07 -12.05
N ILE A 65 35.91 -33.10 -12.86
CA ILE A 65 35.69 -31.66 -12.63
C ILE A 65 34.20 -31.33 -12.73
N TYR A 66 33.51 -31.91 -13.71
CA TYR A 66 32.10 -31.63 -13.96
C TYR A 66 31.16 -32.29 -12.94
N HIS A 67 31.62 -33.33 -12.23
CA HIS A 67 30.88 -34.04 -11.18
C HIS A 67 31.17 -33.53 -9.75
N GLU A 68 31.98 -32.47 -9.59
CA GLU A 68 32.18 -31.88 -8.26
C GLU A 68 30.90 -31.21 -7.72
N LEU A 69 30.73 -31.14 -6.41
CA LEU A 69 29.60 -30.43 -5.82
C LEU A 69 29.62 -28.95 -6.18
N ILE A 70 28.45 -28.39 -6.50
CA ILE A 70 28.28 -26.97 -6.75
C ILE A 70 27.64 -26.31 -5.52
N GLY A 71 28.21 -25.18 -5.11
CA GLY A 71 27.63 -24.33 -4.09
C GLY A 71 26.53 -23.46 -4.69
N VAL A 72 25.27 -23.64 -4.28
CA VAL A 72 24.16 -22.79 -4.68
C VAL A 72 23.80 -21.86 -3.53
N ARG A 73 24.04 -20.56 -3.68
CA ARG A 73 23.86 -19.56 -2.63
C ARG A 73 22.51 -18.87 -2.73
N PHE A 74 21.81 -18.84 -1.60
CA PHE A 74 20.61 -18.03 -1.37
C PHE A 74 20.84 -17.14 -0.15
N GLN A 75 20.96 -15.83 -0.36
CA GLN A 75 21.31 -14.87 0.70
C GLN A 75 22.54 -15.37 1.51
N ASN A 76 22.39 -15.60 2.82
CA ASN A 76 23.45 -16.07 3.71
C ASN A 76 23.53 -17.61 3.84
N ARG A 77 22.78 -18.36 3.01
CA ARG A 77 22.78 -19.83 3.02
C ARG A 77 23.47 -20.38 1.78
N LEU A 78 24.29 -21.42 1.98
CA LEU A 78 24.93 -22.17 0.91
C LEU A 78 24.33 -23.59 0.88
N LEU A 79 23.68 -23.91 -0.23
CA LEU A 79 23.16 -25.22 -0.55
C LEU A 79 24.22 -25.98 -1.36
N LYS A 80 24.25 -27.31 -1.22
CA LYS A 80 25.13 -28.16 -2.02
C LYS A 80 24.27 -28.86 -3.07
N LEU A 81 24.69 -28.73 -4.32
CA LEU A 81 24.05 -29.38 -5.46
C LEU A 81 25.01 -30.42 -6.01
N ASP A 82 24.57 -31.67 -6.02
CA ASP A 82 25.28 -32.76 -6.69
C ASP A 82 24.78 -32.88 -8.14
N PRO A 83 25.65 -32.70 -9.16
CA PRO A 83 25.24 -32.83 -10.56
C PRO A 83 24.56 -34.17 -10.89
N ASP A 84 24.93 -35.24 -10.21
CA ASP A 84 24.44 -36.59 -10.48
C ASP A 84 22.96 -36.77 -10.12
N ASP A 85 22.48 -36.07 -9.08
CA ASP A 85 21.07 -36.12 -8.64
C ASP A 85 20.11 -35.64 -9.75
N PHE A 86 20.60 -34.79 -10.65
CA PHE A 86 19.86 -34.18 -11.75
C PHE A 86 20.16 -34.82 -13.12
N GLY A 87 20.91 -35.93 -13.15
CA GLY A 87 21.27 -36.61 -14.39
C GLY A 87 22.12 -35.75 -15.32
N PHE A 88 22.96 -34.87 -14.75
CA PHE A 88 23.89 -34.07 -15.52
C PHE A 88 24.98 -34.97 -16.11
N THR A 89 25.07 -35.05 -17.45
CA THR A 89 26.16 -35.79 -18.12
C THR A 89 26.74 -34.97 -19.25
N VAL A 90 28.06 -35.07 -19.46
CA VAL A 90 28.79 -34.34 -20.49
C VAL A 90 29.04 -35.24 -21.71
N ASP A 91 28.64 -34.78 -22.89
CA ASP A 91 28.85 -35.47 -24.17
C ASP A 91 30.24 -35.12 -24.73
N PHE A 92 31.26 -35.79 -24.19
CA PHE A 92 32.65 -35.61 -24.60
C PHE A 92 32.88 -35.98 -26.06
N ASP A 93 32.18 -37.00 -26.58
CA ASP A 93 32.36 -37.45 -27.97
C ASP A 93 31.92 -36.35 -28.93
N ARG A 94 30.80 -35.68 -28.63
CA ARG A 94 30.34 -34.52 -29.39
C ARG A 94 31.22 -33.29 -29.20
N MET A 95 31.74 -33.04 -28.01
CA MET A 95 32.71 -31.95 -27.79
C MET A 95 34.00 -32.15 -28.57
N VAL A 96 34.53 -33.37 -28.64
CA VAL A 96 35.70 -33.71 -29.47
C VAL A 96 35.36 -33.61 -30.95
N ALA A 97 34.17 -34.03 -31.38
CA ALA A 97 33.73 -33.86 -32.76
C ALA A 97 33.61 -32.37 -33.17
N ASP A 98 33.06 -31.53 -32.28
CA ASP A 98 32.99 -30.07 -32.45
C ASP A 98 34.39 -29.45 -32.52
N ALA A 99 35.32 -29.88 -31.65
CA ALA A 99 36.72 -29.48 -31.71
C ALA A 99 37.41 -29.91 -33.03
N GLY A 100 37.03 -31.07 -33.56
CA GLY A 100 37.53 -31.61 -34.83
C GLY A 100 37.24 -30.71 -36.03
N GLN A 101 36.25 -29.81 -35.97
CA GLN A 101 36.00 -28.83 -37.02
C GLN A 101 37.19 -27.89 -37.22
N TYR A 102 37.93 -27.57 -36.14
CA TYR A 102 39.14 -26.75 -36.19
C TYR A 102 40.35 -27.47 -36.80
N LEU A 103 40.27 -28.76 -37.11
CA LEU A 103 41.27 -29.51 -37.89
C LEU A 103 41.06 -29.37 -39.41
N THR A 104 40.13 -28.50 -39.84
CA THR A 104 39.79 -28.29 -41.25
C THR A 104 39.74 -26.81 -41.62
N GLY A 105 39.87 -26.51 -42.92
CA GLY A 105 39.75 -25.15 -43.45
C GLY A 105 40.83 -24.17 -42.98
N TRP A 106 40.49 -22.89 -43.01
CA TRP A 106 41.43 -21.78 -42.71
C TRP A 106 41.81 -21.71 -41.22
N ALA A 107 40.91 -22.12 -40.32
CA ALA A 107 41.20 -22.15 -38.88
C ALA A 107 42.41 -23.05 -38.55
N PHE A 108 42.49 -24.22 -39.18
CA PHE A 108 43.63 -25.11 -39.02
C PHE A 108 44.93 -24.52 -39.59
N VAL A 109 44.86 -23.79 -40.71
CA VAL A 109 46.04 -23.15 -41.30
C VAL A 109 46.60 -22.08 -40.36
N ASP A 110 45.74 -21.26 -39.74
CA ASP A 110 46.17 -20.30 -38.73
C ASP A 110 46.84 -20.98 -37.53
N ILE A 111 46.25 -22.06 -37.00
CA ILE A 111 46.81 -22.85 -35.89
C ILE A 111 48.20 -23.41 -36.27
N ALA A 112 48.31 -24.03 -37.43
CA ALA A 112 49.54 -24.67 -37.90
C ALA A 112 50.66 -23.66 -38.18
N VAL A 113 50.34 -22.50 -38.77
CA VAL A 113 51.32 -21.45 -39.04
C VAL A 113 51.83 -20.86 -37.73
N ARG A 114 50.94 -20.52 -36.79
CA ARG A 114 51.31 -19.98 -35.47
C ARG A 114 52.22 -20.93 -34.72
N GLU A 115 51.90 -22.22 -34.71
CA GLU A 115 52.73 -23.23 -34.06
C GLU A 115 54.10 -23.32 -34.72
N ALA A 116 54.15 -23.37 -36.05
CA ALA A 116 55.39 -23.53 -36.81
C ALA A 116 56.39 -22.38 -36.61
N ILE A 117 55.90 -21.18 -36.31
CA ILE A 117 56.73 -19.98 -36.08
C ILE A 117 56.79 -19.54 -34.61
N GLY A 118 56.26 -20.34 -33.68
CA GLY A 118 56.33 -20.10 -32.23
C GLY A 118 55.49 -18.92 -31.73
N LEU A 119 54.43 -18.53 -32.45
CA LEU A 119 53.49 -17.51 -31.99
C LEU A 119 52.47 -18.10 -31.00
N PRO A 120 51.97 -17.31 -30.04
CA PRO A 120 50.91 -17.74 -29.16
C PRO A 120 49.63 -18.08 -29.95
N GLN A 121 49.01 -19.21 -29.59
CA GLN A 121 47.75 -19.66 -30.16
C GLN A 121 46.59 -18.75 -29.73
N GLN A 122 45.60 -18.62 -30.61
CA GLN A 122 44.33 -18.00 -30.23
C GLN A 122 43.49 -19.01 -29.45
N VAL A 123 42.91 -18.55 -28.33
CA VAL A 123 42.01 -19.36 -27.52
C VAL A 123 40.69 -19.54 -28.28
N ARG A 124 40.36 -20.79 -28.57
CA ARG A 124 39.09 -21.18 -29.20
C ARG A 124 38.38 -22.13 -28.26
N ASN A 125 37.20 -21.75 -27.77
CA ASN A 125 36.49 -22.54 -26.78
C ASN A 125 35.33 -23.31 -27.44
N VAL A 126 35.31 -24.63 -27.24
CA VAL A 126 34.16 -25.47 -27.57
C VAL A 126 33.26 -25.51 -26.33
N PRO A 127 31.98 -25.09 -26.44
CA PRO A 127 31.07 -25.09 -25.30
C PRO A 127 30.82 -26.52 -24.81
N VAL A 128 30.57 -26.67 -23.51
CA VAL A 128 30.18 -27.95 -22.91
C VAL A 128 28.89 -28.43 -23.55
N ARG A 129 28.89 -29.67 -24.05
CA ARG A 129 27.68 -30.36 -24.51
C ARG A 129 27.21 -31.25 -23.38
N TYR A 130 25.94 -31.13 -22.99
CA TYR A 130 25.42 -31.83 -21.82
C TYR A 130 23.99 -32.33 -22.03
N THR A 131 23.58 -33.26 -21.18
CA THR A 131 22.19 -33.62 -20.91
C THR A 131 21.89 -33.32 -19.45
N LEU A 132 20.69 -32.85 -19.15
CA LEU A 132 20.24 -32.54 -17.79
C LEU A 132 18.74 -32.82 -17.68
N ASP A 133 18.30 -33.37 -16.56
CA ASP A 133 16.88 -33.47 -16.23
C ASP A 133 16.39 -32.13 -15.64
N GLU A 134 16.03 -31.20 -16.51
CA GLU A 134 15.55 -29.87 -16.10
C GLU A 134 14.27 -29.95 -15.23
N ALA A 135 13.46 -30.99 -15.40
CA ALA A 135 12.25 -31.16 -14.60
C ALA A 135 12.58 -31.50 -13.13
N LYS A 136 13.59 -32.35 -12.91
CA LYS A 136 14.12 -32.61 -11.56
C LYS A 136 14.76 -31.37 -10.96
N LEU A 137 15.56 -30.63 -11.73
CA LEU A 137 16.20 -29.41 -11.24
C LEU A 137 15.16 -28.35 -10.85
N ARG A 138 14.13 -28.18 -11.67
CA ARG A 138 12.98 -27.30 -11.36
C ARG A 138 12.26 -27.75 -10.09
N SER A 139 11.92 -29.04 -9.98
CA SER A 139 11.21 -29.56 -8.80
C SER A 139 12.03 -29.38 -7.52
N TRP A 140 13.35 -29.56 -7.59
CA TRP A 140 14.24 -29.26 -6.46
C TRP A 140 14.23 -27.77 -6.11
N LEU A 141 14.36 -26.87 -7.10
CA LEU A 141 14.28 -25.42 -6.87
C LEU A 141 12.92 -24.98 -6.31
N GLU A 142 11.82 -25.59 -6.73
CA GLU A 142 10.49 -25.35 -6.16
C GLU A 142 10.43 -25.76 -4.68
N GLY A 143 11.04 -26.90 -4.32
CA GLY A 143 11.19 -27.31 -2.93
C GLY A 143 12.04 -26.34 -2.11
N VAL A 144 13.18 -25.90 -2.68
CA VAL A 144 14.05 -24.89 -2.05
C VAL A 144 13.31 -23.55 -1.90
N ALA A 145 12.54 -23.13 -2.89
CA ALA A 145 11.72 -21.92 -2.84
C ALA A 145 10.62 -22.02 -1.77
N ALA A 146 9.96 -23.16 -1.64
CA ALA A 146 8.96 -23.37 -0.60
C ALA A 146 9.57 -23.28 0.82
N GLU A 147 10.82 -23.70 1.00
CA GLU A 147 11.52 -23.63 2.29
C GLU A 147 12.14 -22.24 2.57
N LEU A 148 12.74 -21.61 1.56
CA LEU A 148 13.61 -20.45 1.74
C LEU A 148 12.98 -19.10 1.33
N ASN A 149 11.90 -19.10 0.54
CA ASN A 149 11.22 -17.84 0.23
C ASN A 149 10.72 -17.21 1.52
N THR A 150 10.98 -15.91 1.67
CA THR A 150 10.52 -15.15 2.82
C THR A 150 9.36 -14.26 2.41
N ALA A 151 8.27 -14.34 3.17
CA ALA A 151 7.17 -13.40 3.01
C ALA A 151 7.62 -11.99 3.44
N PRO A 152 7.08 -10.92 2.82
CA PRO A 152 7.29 -9.58 3.32
C PRO A 152 6.73 -9.41 4.72
N VAL A 153 7.38 -8.55 5.50
CA VAL A 153 6.92 -8.16 6.85
C VAL A 153 6.17 -6.85 6.72
N ALA A 154 4.91 -6.81 7.16
CA ALA A 154 4.09 -5.60 7.15
C ALA A 154 4.67 -4.50 8.05
N ALA A 155 4.25 -3.27 7.79
CA ALA A 155 4.52 -2.14 8.68
C ALA A 155 3.91 -2.39 10.06
N ARG A 156 4.51 -1.80 11.10
CA ARG A 156 4.02 -1.95 12.47
C ARG A 156 4.18 -0.65 13.24
N VAL A 157 3.36 -0.46 14.25
CA VAL A 157 3.57 0.61 15.22
C VAL A 157 4.68 0.22 16.20
N VAL A 158 5.60 1.13 16.41
CA VAL A 158 6.65 1.06 17.43
C VAL A 158 6.50 2.21 18.40
N GLU A 159 6.98 2.03 19.63
CA GLU A 159 7.13 3.15 20.55
C GLU A 159 8.32 4.00 20.10
N ALA A 160 8.11 5.30 19.93
CA ALA A 160 9.20 6.23 19.72
C ALA A 160 10.16 6.15 20.90
N ALA A 161 11.44 5.99 20.61
CA ALA A 161 12.46 6.27 21.62
C ALA A 161 12.25 7.72 22.10
N PRO A 162 12.36 8.02 23.41
CA PRO A 162 12.22 9.38 23.91
C PRO A 162 13.28 10.27 23.24
N SER A 163 12.87 10.99 22.20
CA SER A 163 13.76 11.88 21.46
C SER A 163 13.85 13.20 22.22
N THR A 164 15.08 13.60 22.55
CA THR A 164 15.38 14.88 23.21
C THR A 164 15.24 16.10 22.28
N THR A 165 14.61 15.95 21.11
CA THR A 165 14.55 16.97 20.07
C THR A 165 13.27 16.84 19.24
N SER A 166 12.20 17.45 19.74
CA SER A 166 11.06 17.90 18.92
C SER A 166 11.21 19.41 18.72
N THR A 167 12.06 19.83 17.78
CA THR A 167 12.09 21.21 17.28
C THR A 167 11.06 21.34 16.16
N GLY A 168 9.90 21.95 16.45
CA GLY A 168 9.04 22.52 15.40
C GLY A 168 7.52 22.36 15.57
N ALA A 169 7.03 21.42 16.36
CA ALA A 169 5.60 21.36 16.68
C ALA A 169 5.31 22.24 17.90
N LEU A 170 4.38 23.20 17.78
CA LEU A 170 3.80 23.84 18.96
C LEU A 170 3.30 22.72 19.88
N PRO A 171 3.80 22.60 21.13
CA PRO A 171 3.32 21.57 22.02
C PRO A 171 1.83 21.81 22.28
N THR A 172 0.98 20.87 21.91
CA THR A 172 -0.38 20.82 22.45
C THR A 172 -0.23 20.85 23.96
N PRO A 173 -0.81 21.83 24.69
CA PRO A 173 -0.61 21.93 26.13
C PRO A 173 -1.01 20.61 26.78
N THR A 174 -0.05 19.94 27.40
CA THR A 174 -0.30 18.67 28.08
C THR A 174 -1.27 18.94 29.24
N PRO A 175 -2.42 18.26 29.30
CA PRO A 175 -3.35 18.41 30.42
C PRO A 175 -2.66 18.10 31.74
N ASN A 176 -3.10 18.72 32.82
CA ASN A 176 -2.66 18.33 34.15
C ASN A 176 -3.38 17.03 34.54
N PHE A 177 -2.70 15.90 34.39
CA PHE A 177 -3.24 14.61 34.81
C PHE A 177 -3.30 14.55 36.34
N PRO A 178 -4.44 14.13 36.94
CA PRO A 178 -4.47 13.81 38.36
C PRO A 178 -3.37 12.79 38.68
N ALA A 179 -2.67 12.94 39.81
CA ALA A 179 -1.57 12.03 40.18
C ALA A 179 -1.98 10.55 40.27
N THR A 180 -3.28 10.27 40.33
CA THR A 180 -3.89 8.92 40.35
C THR A 180 -4.13 8.33 38.96
N VAL A 181 -3.91 9.10 37.89
CA VAL A 181 -4.12 8.68 36.49
C VAL A 181 -2.76 8.51 35.83
N PRO A 182 -2.44 7.31 35.29
CA PRO A 182 -1.25 7.13 34.47
C PRO A 182 -1.25 8.12 33.31
N GLN A 183 -0.10 8.74 33.03
CA GLN A 183 0.02 9.55 31.83
C GLN A 183 -0.04 8.61 30.60
N PRO A 184 -0.84 8.96 29.59
CA PRO A 184 -0.97 8.13 28.40
C PRO A 184 0.36 8.06 27.64
N ARG A 185 0.68 6.88 27.09
CA ARG A 185 1.87 6.71 26.28
C ARG A 185 1.73 7.52 25.00
N ARG A 186 2.59 8.53 24.85
CA ARG A 186 2.71 9.33 23.62
C ARG A 186 3.86 8.82 22.77
N GLY A 187 3.75 9.01 21.45
CA GLY A 187 4.82 8.70 20.50
C GLY A 187 4.71 7.31 19.88
N LEU A 188 3.51 6.81 19.61
CA LEU A 188 3.36 5.69 18.69
C LEU A 188 3.78 6.15 17.29
N GLN A 189 4.68 5.41 16.64
CA GLN A 189 5.18 5.73 15.30
C GLN A 189 5.07 4.52 14.40
N TRP A 190 4.60 4.73 13.17
CA TRP A 190 4.62 3.71 12.14
C TRP A 190 6.05 3.47 11.65
N ALA A 191 6.52 2.23 11.77
CA ALA A 191 7.78 1.77 11.20
C ALA A 191 7.52 1.01 9.89
N PRO A 192 8.31 1.28 8.83
CA PRO A 192 8.21 0.56 7.57
C PRO A 192 8.43 -0.93 7.75
N GLY A 193 7.71 -1.69 6.92
CA GLY A 193 7.89 -3.13 6.79
C GLY A 193 9.23 -3.50 6.16
N ALA A 194 9.52 -4.80 6.11
CA ALA A 194 10.69 -5.33 5.42
C ALA A 194 10.26 -6.11 4.17
N PRO A 195 11.00 -6.00 3.04
CA PRO A 195 10.67 -6.77 1.85
C PRO A 195 10.83 -8.27 2.09
N GLY A 196 10.00 -9.05 1.40
CA GLY A 196 10.17 -10.48 1.24
C GLY A 196 11.07 -10.78 0.05
N TYR A 197 11.47 -12.04 -0.09
CA TYR A 197 12.27 -12.50 -1.22
C TYR A 197 11.74 -13.82 -1.73
N ALA A 198 11.57 -13.91 -3.04
CA ALA A 198 11.21 -15.15 -3.70
C ALA A 198 12.23 -15.49 -4.79
N ILE A 199 12.57 -16.77 -4.88
CA ILE A 199 13.45 -17.30 -5.91
C ILE A 199 12.74 -17.19 -7.27
N ASP A 200 13.42 -16.59 -8.24
CA ASP A 200 13.06 -16.69 -9.65
C ASP A 200 13.59 -18.02 -10.18
N ILE A 201 12.68 -18.98 -10.35
CA ILE A 201 13.03 -20.37 -10.68
C ILE A 201 13.68 -20.43 -12.05
N ASP A 202 13.11 -19.79 -13.07
CA ASP A 202 13.58 -19.88 -14.45
C ASP A 202 14.96 -19.24 -14.59
N ALA A 203 15.14 -18.03 -14.06
CA ALA A 203 16.44 -17.36 -14.08
C ALA A 203 17.49 -18.10 -13.22
N SER A 204 17.07 -18.78 -12.15
CA SER A 204 17.97 -19.58 -11.32
C SER A 204 18.43 -20.86 -12.01
N ILE A 205 17.56 -21.53 -12.77
CA ILE A 205 17.93 -22.71 -13.58
C ILE A 205 19.05 -22.34 -14.55
N GLU A 206 18.90 -21.23 -15.29
CA GLU A 206 19.92 -20.76 -16.24
C GLU A 206 21.28 -20.53 -15.56
N ARG A 207 21.27 -19.91 -14.37
CA ARG A 207 22.49 -19.68 -13.59
C ARG A 207 23.12 -20.97 -13.08
N ILE A 208 22.32 -21.94 -12.64
CA ILE A 208 22.82 -23.24 -12.19
C ILE A 208 23.44 -24.01 -13.36
N ILE A 209 22.79 -24.02 -14.52
CA ILE A 209 23.33 -24.62 -15.74
C ILE A 209 24.66 -23.98 -16.12
N ALA A 210 24.78 -22.65 -16.03
CA ALA A 210 26.04 -21.95 -16.26
C ALA A 210 27.14 -22.38 -15.27
N GLY A 211 26.81 -22.64 -14.00
CA GLY A 211 27.75 -23.19 -13.02
C GLY A 211 28.12 -24.66 -13.29
N LEU A 212 27.13 -25.50 -13.64
CA LEU A 212 27.33 -26.91 -14.00
C LEU A 212 28.27 -27.06 -15.21
N THR A 213 28.18 -26.15 -16.15
CA THR A 213 29.00 -26.12 -17.37
C THR A 213 30.29 -25.32 -17.23
N SER A 214 30.59 -24.80 -16.04
CA SER A 214 31.83 -24.09 -15.72
C SER A 214 32.87 -25.03 -15.09
N TYR A 215 34.14 -24.82 -15.46
CA TYR A 215 35.28 -25.58 -14.94
C TYR A 215 35.89 -24.99 -13.67
N ASP A 216 35.63 -23.71 -13.37
CA ASP A 216 36.20 -22.99 -12.22
C ASP A 216 35.15 -22.27 -11.35
N ALA A 217 34.02 -21.84 -11.94
CA ALA A 217 32.93 -21.19 -11.21
C ALA A 217 31.95 -22.23 -10.65
N ARG A 218 32.33 -22.87 -9.54
CA ARG A 218 31.50 -23.87 -8.81
C ARG A 218 30.63 -23.28 -7.70
N GLU A 219 30.45 -21.96 -7.68
CA GLU A 219 29.47 -21.28 -6.83
C GLU A 219 28.51 -20.43 -7.68
N VAL A 220 27.22 -20.60 -7.47
CA VAL A 220 26.14 -19.94 -8.21
C VAL A 220 25.22 -19.22 -7.24
N GLU A 221 24.90 -17.97 -7.54
CA GLU A 221 23.93 -17.19 -6.75
C GLU A 221 22.55 -17.22 -7.40
N LEU A 222 21.54 -17.69 -6.65
CA LEU A 222 20.18 -17.80 -7.13
C LEU A 222 19.64 -16.44 -7.56
N ALA A 223 18.82 -16.44 -8.62
CA ALA A 223 18.06 -15.27 -8.99
C ALA A 223 16.90 -15.09 -8.02
N ILE A 224 16.73 -13.89 -7.47
CA ILE A 224 15.67 -13.57 -6.53
C ILE A 224 14.97 -12.28 -6.97
N HIS A 225 13.67 -12.18 -6.67
CA HIS A 225 12.92 -10.95 -6.77
C HIS A 225 12.45 -10.52 -5.37
N ALA A 226 12.60 -9.22 -5.10
CA ALA A 226 12.12 -8.62 -3.85
C ALA A 226 10.62 -8.39 -3.95
N ILE A 227 9.90 -8.79 -2.91
CA ILE A 227 8.46 -8.54 -2.75
C ILE A 227 8.32 -7.36 -1.79
N PRO A 228 7.78 -6.20 -2.21
CA PRO A 228 7.65 -5.04 -1.33
C PRO A 228 6.73 -5.35 -0.14
N PRO A 229 6.95 -4.71 1.02
CA PRO A 229 6.04 -4.84 2.15
C PRO A 229 4.65 -4.30 1.77
N PRO A 230 3.57 -4.97 2.20
CA PRO A 230 2.23 -4.44 1.99
C PRO A 230 2.05 -3.14 2.78
N PRO A 231 1.28 -2.16 2.25
CA PRO A 231 0.91 -0.97 3.02
C PRO A 231 0.05 -1.39 4.23
N PRO A 232 0.12 -0.65 5.36
CA PRO A 232 -0.74 -0.94 6.50
C PRO A 232 -2.20 -0.67 6.16
N THR A 233 -3.09 -1.43 6.77
CA THR A 233 -4.54 -1.40 6.54
C THR A 233 -5.29 -0.84 7.75
N MET A 234 -6.58 -0.55 7.60
CA MET A 234 -7.41 -0.15 8.74
C MET A 234 -7.45 -1.22 9.85
N ALA A 235 -7.35 -2.50 9.48
CA ALA A 235 -7.23 -3.61 10.43
C ALA A 235 -5.91 -3.58 11.23
N ASP A 236 -4.84 -2.99 10.69
CA ASP A 236 -3.59 -2.77 11.43
C ASP A 236 -3.68 -1.55 12.36
N LEU A 237 -4.51 -0.55 12.01
CA LEU A 237 -4.75 0.65 12.81
C LEU A 237 -5.62 0.38 14.04
N GLU A 238 -6.69 -0.41 13.89
CA GLU A 238 -7.69 -0.64 14.95
C GLU A 238 -7.09 -1.09 16.31
N PRO A 239 -6.18 -2.08 16.38
CA PRO A 239 -5.55 -2.48 17.65
C PRO A 239 -4.74 -1.35 18.31
N GLN A 240 -4.23 -0.39 17.51
CA GLN A 240 -3.46 0.74 18.01
C GLN A 240 -4.38 1.80 18.62
N LEU A 241 -5.58 1.99 18.06
CA LEU A 241 -6.62 2.85 18.60
C LEU A 241 -7.10 2.31 19.96
N VAL A 242 -7.36 1.00 20.05
CA VAL A 242 -7.69 0.33 21.34
C VAL A 242 -6.58 0.56 22.36
N ARG A 243 -5.33 0.28 21.98
CA ARG A 243 -4.17 0.45 22.87
C ARG A 243 -4.01 1.89 23.35
N LEU A 244 -4.26 2.87 22.50
CA LEU A 244 -4.24 4.28 22.89
C LEU A 244 -5.32 4.59 23.92
N LEU A 245 -6.54 4.09 23.69
CA LEU A 245 -7.69 4.35 24.56
C LEU A 245 -7.62 3.64 25.91
N ASP A 246 -6.95 2.48 25.99
CA ASP A 246 -6.69 1.78 27.27
C ASP A 246 -5.89 2.64 28.27
N ASP A 247 -5.10 3.60 27.77
CA ASP A 247 -4.31 4.51 28.59
C ASP A 247 -5.15 5.72 29.12
N TYR A 248 -6.40 5.89 28.64
CA TYR A 248 -7.28 6.99 29.02
C TYR A 248 -8.42 6.55 29.95
N PRO A 249 -8.61 7.20 31.12
CA PRO A 249 -9.65 6.84 32.11
C PRO A 249 -11.04 7.44 31.78
N ALA A 250 -11.46 7.35 30.52
CA ALA A 250 -12.80 7.71 30.06
C ALA A 250 -13.23 6.73 28.97
N PHE A 251 -14.49 6.30 28.98
CA PHE A 251 -14.95 5.36 27.96
C PHE A 251 -15.12 6.10 26.63
N THR A 252 -14.20 5.87 25.71
CA THR A 252 -14.19 6.51 24.39
C THR A 252 -14.33 5.43 23.33
N THR A 253 -15.12 5.73 22.31
CA THR A 253 -15.43 4.83 21.19
C THR A 253 -15.27 5.60 19.90
N LEU A 254 -14.97 4.91 18.81
CA LEU A 254 -14.85 5.56 17.51
C LEU A 254 -15.10 4.63 16.34
N SER A 255 -15.42 5.24 15.21
CA SER A 255 -15.43 4.62 13.89
C SER A 255 -14.72 5.54 12.90
N VAL A 256 -13.80 4.97 12.10
CA VAL A 256 -13.06 5.68 11.05
C VAL A 256 -13.32 4.97 9.73
N ILE A 257 -13.71 5.71 8.70
CA ILE A 257 -13.97 5.19 7.35
C ILE A 257 -12.98 5.85 6.38
N ASP A 258 -12.14 5.04 5.73
CA ASP A 258 -11.37 5.46 4.56
C ASP A 258 -12.33 5.53 3.37
N LEU A 259 -12.58 6.74 2.85
CA LEU A 259 -13.55 6.93 1.77
C LEU A 259 -13.01 6.53 0.39
N GLN A 260 -11.70 6.26 0.26
CA GLN A 260 -11.14 5.77 -1.00
C GLN A 260 -11.40 4.28 -1.20
N HIS A 261 -11.21 3.49 -0.14
CA HIS A 261 -11.28 2.03 -0.19
C HIS A 261 -12.57 1.48 0.44
N GLY A 262 -13.24 2.26 1.28
CA GLY A 262 -14.40 1.82 2.07
C GLY A 262 -14.03 1.00 3.31
N ASP A 263 -12.74 0.89 3.62
CA ASP A 263 -12.24 0.17 4.79
C ASP A 263 -12.55 0.94 6.07
N VAL A 264 -12.81 0.20 7.14
CA VAL A 264 -13.22 0.75 8.45
C VAL A 264 -12.29 0.27 9.54
N ALA A 265 -11.94 1.16 10.47
CA ALA A 265 -11.40 0.82 11.78
C ALA A 265 -12.41 1.23 12.84
N ASN A 266 -12.76 0.31 13.73
CA ASN A 266 -13.86 0.49 14.67
C ASN A 266 -13.46 0.07 16.08
N VAL A 267 -13.70 0.93 17.08
CA VAL A 267 -13.47 0.62 18.50
C VAL A 267 -14.76 0.89 19.26
N ASP A 268 -15.48 -0.18 19.60
CA ASP A 268 -16.78 -0.12 20.27
C ASP A 268 -17.77 0.85 19.59
N GLY A 269 -17.66 1.03 18.27
CA GLY A 269 -18.43 2.01 17.49
C GLY A 269 -19.91 1.68 17.37
N ASP A 270 -20.32 0.49 17.82
CA ASP A 270 -21.71 0.09 18.00
C ASP A 270 -22.31 0.56 19.33
N ALA A 271 -21.52 1.14 20.24
CA ALA A 271 -22.01 1.60 21.53
C ALA A 271 -22.99 2.77 21.36
N ALA A 272 -24.12 2.70 22.06
CA ALA A 272 -25.12 3.76 22.05
C ALA A 272 -24.62 4.99 22.85
N PHE A 273 -24.87 6.18 22.33
CA PHE A 273 -24.65 7.47 22.99
C PHE A 273 -25.84 8.39 22.76
N SER A 274 -25.98 9.42 23.60
CA SER A 274 -26.87 10.54 23.33
C SER A 274 -26.47 11.17 22.00
N ALA A 275 -27.42 11.35 21.09
CA ALA A 275 -27.09 11.89 19.77
C ALA A 275 -26.71 13.39 19.83
N MET A 276 -27.26 14.13 20.80
CA MET A 276 -26.98 15.55 21.00
C MET A 276 -27.12 16.33 19.67
N ALA A 277 -26.27 17.32 19.43
CA ALA A 277 -26.28 18.08 18.19
C ALA A 277 -25.68 17.34 16.98
N THR A 278 -25.04 16.16 17.16
CA THR A 278 -24.54 15.37 16.01
C THR A 278 -25.69 14.87 15.12
N LEU A 279 -26.87 14.61 15.71
CA LEU A 279 -28.06 14.20 14.96
C LEU A 279 -28.60 15.26 13.99
N ARG A 280 -28.16 16.50 14.12
CA ARG A 280 -28.53 17.57 13.18
C ARG A 280 -28.01 17.30 11.76
N LEU A 281 -26.98 16.47 11.61
CA LEU A 281 -26.57 15.94 10.30
C LEU A 281 -27.70 15.14 9.65
N ALA A 282 -28.34 14.25 10.40
CA ALA A 282 -29.46 13.46 9.89
C ALA A 282 -30.68 14.34 9.59
N LEU A 283 -30.95 15.33 10.45
CA LEU A 283 -32.00 16.31 10.21
C LEU A 283 -31.77 17.07 8.90
N ALA A 284 -30.53 17.53 8.65
CA ALA A 284 -30.19 18.25 7.43
C ALA A 284 -30.49 17.39 6.19
N VAL A 285 -30.09 16.11 6.17
CA VAL A 285 -30.38 15.22 5.04
C VAL A 285 -31.89 15.00 4.87
N ALA A 286 -32.62 14.71 5.95
CA ALA A 286 -34.07 14.47 5.88
C ALA A 286 -34.86 15.70 5.42
N VAL A 287 -34.40 16.90 5.81
CA VAL A 287 -34.99 18.17 5.37
C VAL A 287 -34.69 18.44 3.90
N MET A 288 -33.46 18.17 3.44
CA MET A 288 -33.09 18.30 2.04
C MET A 288 -33.86 17.30 1.16
N GLU A 289 -34.06 16.06 1.62
CA GLU A 289 -34.91 15.08 0.91
C GLU A 289 -36.35 15.58 0.70
N LYS A 290 -36.88 16.36 1.64
CA LYS A 290 -38.23 16.94 1.55
C LYS A 290 -38.27 18.17 0.63
N LEU A 291 -37.14 18.82 0.37
CA LEU A 291 -37.04 20.00 -0.51
C LEU A 291 -36.68 19.57 -1.93
N PRO A 292 -37.63 19.46 -2.88
CA PRO A 292 -37.38 18.85 -4.20
C PRO A 292 -36.41 19.64 -5.11
N ASN A 293 -36.08 20.89 -4.75
CA ASN A 293 -35.16 21.75 -5.52
C ASN A 293 -34.04 22.31 -4.63
N GLY A 294 -33.76 21.67 -3.49
CA GLY A 294 -32.84 22.17 -2.48
C GLY A 294 -33.15 23.60 -1.99
N ILE A 295 -32.09 24.32 -1.61
CA ILE A 295 -32.19 25.71 -1.13
C ILE A 295 -32.20 26.67 -2.34
N ALA A 296 -33.37 26.85 -2.95
CA ALA A 296 -33.55 27.65 -4.17
C ALA A 296 -33.75 29.16 -3.90
N ALA A 297 -33.23 30.02 -4.79
CA ALA A 297 -33.29 31.49 -4.65
C ALA A 297 -34.70 32.09 -4.75
N ASN A 298 -35.59 31.43 -5.48
CA ASN A 298 -36.96 31.91 -5.75
C ASN A 298 -38.01 31.19 -4.90
N ASP A 299 -37.59 30.56 -3.80
CA ASP A 299 -38.46 29.81 -2.89
C ASP A 299 -38.22 30.30 -1.45
N PRO A 300 -39.10 31.19 -0.92
CA PRO A 300 -38.95 31.73 0.43
C PRO A 300 -38.95 30.65 1.53
N ASP A 301 -39.68 29.56 1.34
CA ASP A 301 -39.72 28.47 2.32
C ASP A 301 -38.38 27.73 2.31
N ALA A 302 -37.81 27.47 1.13
CA ALA A 302 -36.48 26.87 1.00
C ALA A 302 -35.38 27.78 1.59
N GLN A 303 -35.45 29.10 1.37
CA GLN A 303 -34.53 30.07 1.98
C GLN A 303 -34.64 30.05 3.51
N GLN A 304 -35.86 30.00 4.05
CA GLN A 304 -36.07 29.94 5.50
C GLN A 304 -35.51 28.66 6.10
N VAL A 305 -35.69 27.52 5.42
CA VAL A 305 -35.07 26.25 5.81
C VAL A 305 -33.54 26.35 5.77
N GLY A 306 -32.97 26.95 4.73
CA GLY A 306 -31.53 27.18 4.62
C GLY A 306 -30.97 27.96 5.81
N GLN A 307 -31.65 29.04 6.23
CA GLN A 307 -31.27 29.81 7.42
C GLN A 307 -31.32 28.97 8.71
N TRP A 308 -32.32 28.08 8.84
CA TRP A 308 -32.38 27.19 10.00
C TRP A 308 -31.24 26.18 10.02
N LEU A 309 -30.92 25.57 8.88
CA LEU A 309 -29.82 24.62 8.75
C LEU A 309 -28.48 25.29 9.01
N ASP A 310 -28.26 26.48 8.47
CA ASP A 310 -27.07 27.29 8.69
C ASP A 310 -26.83 27.53 10.18
N LEU A 311 -27.80 28.13 10.87
CA LEU A 311 -27.70 28.38 12.31
C LEU A 311 -27.53 27.06 13.08
N ALA A 312 -28.32 26.03 12.77
CA ALA A 312 -28.31 24.76 13.49
C ALA A 312 -26.99 24.00 13.37
N LEU A 313 -26.30 24.08 12.22
CA LEU A 313 -25.03 23.40 11.98
C LEU A 313 -23.82 24.26 12.37
N GLY A 314 -23.91 25.58 12.17
CA GLY A 314 -22.81 26.51 12.42
C GLY A 314 -22.71 27.04 13.85
N LYS A 315 -23.83 27.45 14.46
CA LYS A 315 -23.85 28.12 15.79
C LYS A 315 -24.40 27.27 16.93
N ASP A 316 -24.93 26.09 16.59
CA ASP A 316 -25.50 25.12 17.53
C ASP A 316 -26.76 25.49 18.39
N PRO A 317 -27.57 26.54 18.14
CA PRO A 317 -28.82 26.74 18.88
C PRO A 317 -29.85 25.62 18.61
N ASN A 318 -30.64 25.24 19.63
CA ASN A 318 -31.69 24.24 19.49
C ASN A 318 -32.90 24.78 18.72
N GLU A 319 -33.23 26.07 18.86
CA GLU A 319 -34.42 26.67 18.25
C GLU A 319 -34.49 26.51 16.72
N PRO A 320 -33.44 26.84 15.93
CA PRO A 320 -33.46 26.63 14.48
C PRO A 320 -33.54 25.14 14.11
N ALA A 321 -32.86 24.26 14.85
CA ALA A 321 -32.96 22.82 14.64
C ALA A 321 -34.40 22.31 14.88
N ASN A 322 -35.07 22.80 15.93
CA ASN A 322 -36.45 22.47 16.23
C ASN A 322 -37.44 23.08 15.22
N ALA A 323 -37.15 24.26 14.67
CA ALA A 323 -37.95 24.84 13.58
C ALA A 323 -37.87 23.98 12.31
N ALA A 324 -36.66 23.56 11.91
CA ALA A 324 -36.47 22.63 10.80
C ALA A 324 -37.11 21.25 11.06
N LEU A 325 -37.04 20.74 12.30
CA LEU A 325 -37.70 19.49 12.69
C LEU A 325 -39.23 19.61 12.61
N ALA A 326 -39.81 20.70 13.12
CA ALA A 326 -41.24 20.96 13.01
C ALA A 326 -41.67 21.11 11.55
N TRP A 327 -40.89 21.82 10.73
CA TRP A 327 -41.12 21.93 9.29
C TRP A 327 -41.10 20.56 8.60
N LEU A 328 -40.14 19.69 8.92
CA LEU A 328 -40.11 18.31 8.44
C LEU A 328 -41.42 17.58 8.78
N GLY A 329 -42.00 17.84 9.95
CA GLY A 329 -43.26 17.29 10.44
C GLY A 329 -44.54 18.10 10.12
N ASP A 330 -44.52 18.97 9.11
CA ASP A 330 -45.66 19.81 8.69
C ASP A 330 -46.21 20.68 9.83
N GLY A 331 -45.31 21.25 10.63
CA GLY A 331 -45.61 22.12 11.77
C GLY A 331 -45.60 21.42 13.13
N SER A 332 -45.37 20.10 13.19
CA SER A 332 -45.28 19.35 14.44
C SER A 332 -43.89 18.74 14.65
N ALA A 333 -43.17 19.18 15.69
CA ALA A 333 -41.85 18.63 16.01
C ALA A 333 -41.90 17.13 16.37
N ALA A 334 -42.97 16.66 17.00
CA ALA A 334 -43.16 15.24 17.30
C ALA A 334 -43.31 14.39 16.01
N VAL A 335 -44.10 14.86 15.05
CA VAL A 335 -44.21 14.20 13.72
C VAL A 335 -42.88 14.31 12.97
N GLY A 336 -42.18 15.43 13.10
CA GLY A 336 -40.84 15.64 12.55
C GLY A 336 -39.83 14.61 13.07
N ALA A 337 -39.81 14.37 14.38
CA ALA A 337 -38.94 13.38 15.01
C ALA A 337 -39.27 11.94 14.56
N GLN A 338 -40.55 11.61 14.40
CA GLN A 338 -40.97 10.32 13.83
C GLN A 338 -40.49 10.15 12.38
N ARG A 339 -40.62 11.19 11.55
CA ARG A 339 -40.14 11.19 10.16
C ARG A 339 -38.62 11.08 10.09
N LEU A 340 -37.90 11.82 10.94
CA LEU A 340 -36.44 11.73 11.05
C LEU A 340 -35.99 10.33 11.45
N THR A 341 -36.63 9.72 12.45
CA THR A 341 -36.33 8.34 12.87
C THR A 341 -36.63 7.34 11.76
N ALA A 342 -37.76 7.47 11.05
CA ALA A 342 -38.09 6.62 9.92
C ALA A 342 -37.07 6.78 8.79
N PHE A 343 -36.63 8.02 8.52
CA PHE A 343 -35.62 8.33 7.52
C PHE A 343 -34.29 7.63 7.81
N VAL A 344 -33.68 7.85 8.99
CA VAL A 344 -32.38 7.25 9.32
C VAL A 344 -32.42 5.72 9.33
N ARG A 345 -33.52 5.13 9.83
CA ARG A 345 -33.71 3.67 9.80
C ARG A 345 -33.83 3.12 8.39
N SER A 346 -34.43 3.87 7.48
CA SER A 346 -34.53 3.46 6.08
C SER A 346 -33.17 3.45 5.35
N LEU A 347 -32.16 4.15 5.91
CA LEU A 347 -30.77 4.08 5.46
C LEU A 347 -30.01 2.90 6.08
N GLY A 348 -30.59 2.19 7.04
CA GLY A 348 -29.94 1.10 7.78
C GLY A 348 -29.31 1.53 9.11
N LEU A 349 -29.45 2.80 9.50
CA LEU A 349 -28.93 3.34 10.77
C LEU A 349 -29.91 3.02 11.90
N GLU A 350 -30.00 1.74 12.28
CA GLU A 350 -31.04 1.23 13.19
C GLU A 350 -30.87 1.69 14.64
N ASN A 351 -29.66 2.14 15.02
CA ASN A 351 -29.33 2.57 16.37
C ASN A 351 -29.47 4.09 16.57
N THR A 352 -29.76 4.83 15.49
CA THR A 352 -30.05 6.26 15.51
C THR A 352 -31.55 6.55 15.56
N PHE A 353 -31.97 7.48 16.42
CA PHE A 353 -33.36 7.98 16.45
C PHE A 353 -33.49 9.35 17.14
N ALA A 354 -34.65 10.00 16.91
CA ALA A 354 -35.19 11.12 17.69
C ALA A 354 -36.67 10.86 18.03
N GLN A 355 -37.09 11.24 19.24
CA GLN A 355 -38.49 11.13 19.68
C GLN A 355 -39.21 12.47 19.76
N GLY A 356 -38.47 13.56 19.87
CA GLY A 356 -38.99 14.90 19.97
C GLY A 356 -37.93 15.94 19.66
N GLU A 357 -38.12 17.13 20.22
CA GLU A 357 -37.24 18.28 20.02
C GLU A 357 -35.81 18.04 20.52
N PHE A 358 -34.86 18.74 19.91
CA PHE A 358 -33.51 18.92 20.43
C PHE A 358 -33.58 19.61 21.79
N GLY A 359 -33.02 18.97 22.82
CA GLY A 359 -33.16 19.38 24.23
C GLY A 359 -34.49 18.97 24.89
N GLY A 360 -35.35 18.24 24.19
CA GLY A 360 -36.62 17.72 24.70
C GLY A 360 -36.46 16.48 25.58
N VAL A 361 -37.59 16.00 26.11
CA VAL A 361 -37.66 14.80 26.98
C VAL A 361 -38.43 13.70 26.26
N ALA A 362 -37.92 12.47 26.35
CA ALA A 362 -38.57 11.30 25.77
C ALA A 362 -39.94 11.01 26.41
N GLN A 363 -40.89 10.55 25.60
CA GLN A 363 -42.14 9.99 26.12
C GLN A 363 -42.00 8.52 26.54
N THR A 364 -41.34 7.69 25.73
CA THR A 364 -41.07 6.28 26.04
C THR A 364 -39.78 5.84 25.34
N PRO A 365 -38.78 5.25 26.02
CA PRO A 365 -37.53 4.88 25.37
C PRO A 365 -37.74 3.95 24.17
N ILE A 366 -37.09 4.27 23.04
CA ILE A 366 -37.00 3.38 21.88
C ILE A 366 -35.88 2.37 22.13
N THR A 367 -36.17 1.09 21.96
CA THR A 367 -35.16 0.02 22.03
C THR A 367 -34.43 -0.11 20.70
N THR A 368 -33.10 -0.23 20.76
CA THR A 368 -32.22 -0.58 19.63
C THR A 368 -31.22 -1.65 20.08
N PRO A 369 -30.61 -2.43 19.17
CA PRO A 369 -29.56 -3.37 19.55
C PRO A 369 -28.47 -2.75 20.44
N SER A 370 -27.97 -1.57 20.08
CA SER A 370 -26.91 -0.88 20.81
C SER A 370 -27.27 -0.46 22.24
N ASN A 371 -28.53 -0.06 22.50
CA ASN A 371 -28.92 0.41 23.83
C ASN A 371 -29.39 -0.70 24.78
N GLN A 372 -29.38 -1.95 24.30
CA GLN A 372 -29.53 -3.14 25.12
C GLN A 372 -28.18 -3.66 25.64
N ARG A 373 -27.05 -3.05 25.25
CA ARG A 373 -25.73 -3.41 25.75
C ARG A 373 -25.64 -3.19 27.27
N GLU A 374 -25.27 -4.24 28.00
CA GLU A 374 -25.16 -4.17 29.47
C GLU A 374 -23.91 -3.40 29.91
N ARG A 375 -22.77 -3.60 29.23
CA ARG A 375 -21.50 -2.95 29.58
C ARG A 375 -20.63 -2.62 28.36
N PRO A 376 -19.99 -1.43 28.36
CA PRO A 376 -20.32 -0.28 29.20
C PRO A 376 -21.64 0.35 28.77
N ASN A 377 -22.45 0.76 29.74
CA ASN A 377 -23.69 1.50 29.50
C ASN A 377 -23.42 3.00 29.71
N THR A 378 -23.47 3.75 28.61
CA THR A 378 -23.21 5.20 28.56
C THR A 378 -24.39 6.04 29.06
N ARG A 379 -25.54 5.40 29.33
CA ARG A 379 -26.82 6.03 29.67
C ARG A 379 -27.21 7.08 28.62
N PRO A 380 -27.41 6.66 27.35
CA PRO A 380 -27.79 7.59 26.29
C PRO A 380 -29.12 8.25 26.62
N ASP A 381 -29.30 9.48 26.14
CA ASP A 381 -30.56 10.19 26.21
C ASP A 381 -31.65 9.37 25.52
N ALA A 382 -32.71 9.07 26.26
CA ALA A 382 -33.84 8.34 25.73
C ALA A 382 -34.57 9.11 24.63
N ASN A 383 -34.41 10.44 24.52
CA ASN A 383 -35.07 11.25 23.51
C ASN A 383 -34.35 11.18 22.15
N MET A 384 -33.02 11.10 22.15
CA MET A 384 -32.23 10.99 20.93
C MET A 384 -30.94 10.22 21.16
N GLN A 385 -30.71 9.23 20.30
CA GLN A 385 -29.59 8.32 20.41
C GLN A 385 -28.91 8.13 19.06
N THR A 386 -27.63 7.83 19.08
CA THR A 386 -26.88 7.33 17.93
C THR A 386 -25.70 6.45 18.39
N THR A 387 -24.93 5.94 17.43
CA THR A 387 -23.63 5.31 17.64
C THR A 387 -22.56 6.04 16.81
N PRO A 388 -21.26 5.89 17.16
CA PRO A 388 -20.16 6.33 16.30
C PRO A 388 -20.24 5.75 14.88
N GLU A 389 -20.58 4.46 14.75
CA GLU A 389 -20.68 3.78 13.46
C GLU A 389 -21.81 4.39 12.58
N ASP A 390 -23.00 4.61 13.15
CA ASP A 390 -24.13 5.17 12.40
C ASP A 390 -23.82 6.61 11.95
N MET A 391 -23.14 7.41 12.78
CA MET A 391 -22.77 8.79 12.43
C MET A 391 -21.62 8.85 11.43
N ALA A 392 -20.63 7.97 11.53
CA ALA A 392 -19.57 7.85 10.52
C ALA A 392 -20.16 7.43 9.17
N ALA A 393 -21.04 6.43 9.16
CA ALA A 393 -21.74 5.98 7.96
C ALA A 393 -22.61 7.09 7.34
N LEU A 394 -23.32 7.87 8.16
CA LEU A 394 -24.12 8.99 7.69
C LEU A 394 -23.27 10.07 7.02
N LEU A 395 -22.17 10.51 7.66
CA LEU A 395 -21.32 11.55 7.07
C LEU A 395 -20.57 11.04 5.82
N ALA A 396 -20.17 9.77 5.81
CA ALA A 396 -19.63 9.12 4.62
C ALA A 396 -20.65 9.10 3.47
N ALA A 397 -21.91 8.79 3.76
CA ALA A 397 -22.99 8.78 2.79
C ALA A 397 -23.29 10.19 2.23
N ILE A 398 -23.22 11.23 3.06
CA ILE A 398 -23.32 12.64 2.62
C ILE A 398 -22.17 12.98 1.68
N TYR A 399 -20.92 12.64 2.03
CA TYR A 399 -19.78 12.92 1.17
C TYR A 399 -19.85 12.17 -0.16
N GLN A 400 -20.09 10.85 -0.14
CA GLN A 400 -20.20 10.04 -1.36
C GLN A 400 -21.33 10.52 -2.28
N CYS A 401 -22.41 11.03 -1.71
CA CYS A 401 -23.51 11.63 -2.45
C CYS A 401 -23.08 12.84 -3.28
N THR A 402 -22.13 13.66 -2.81
CA THR A 402 -21.53 14.75 -3.60
C THR A 402 -20.83 14.25 -4.88
N GLN A 403 -20.42 12.98 -4.88
CA GLN A 403 -19.80 12.29 -6.02
C GLN A 403 -20.82 11.49 -6.84
N ASP A 404 -22.11 11.75 -6.66
CA ASP A 404 -23.23 11.00 -7.25
C ASP A 404 -23.15 9.49 -6.99
N SER A 405 -22.67 9.11 -5.80
CA SER A 405 -22.45 7.72 -5.41
C SER A 405 -22.87 7.43 -3.97
N GLY A 406 -22.70 6.19 -3.52
CA GLY A 406 -22.92 5.81 -2.12
C GLY A 406 -24.38 5.63 -1.71
N LEU A 407 -24.58 5.50 -0.40
CA LEU A 407 -25.84 5.04 0.21
C LEU A 407 -27.03 5.95 -0.12
N LEU A 408 -26.89 7.26 -0.03
CA LEU A 408 -27.99 8.20 -0.29
C LEU A 408 -28.43 8.12 -1.76
N ARG A 409 -27.49 8.07 -2.71
CA ARG A 409 -27.80 7.98 -4.14
C ARG A 409 -28.37 6.62 -4.54
N ALA A 410 -27.98 5.55 -3.84
CA ALA A 410 -28.57 4.21 -4.05
C ALA A 410 -30.00 4.10 -3.49
N ARG A 411 -30.32 4.79 -2.39
CA ARG A 411 -31.61 4.68 -1.69
C ARG A 411 -32.61 5.77 -2.04
N ARG A 412 -32.12 6.94 -2.50
CA ARG A 412 -32.88 8.18 -2.78
C ARG A 412 -32.40 8.90 -4.05
N PRO A 413 -32.26 8.21 -5.20
CA PRO A 413 -31.75 8.81 -6.42
C PRO A 413 -32.62 9.98 -6.93
N ASP A 414 -33.93 9.93 -6.66
CA ASP A 414 -34.90 10.89 -7.19
C ASP A 414 -35.18 12.08 -6.25
N THR A 415 -34.76 12.00 -4.98
CA THR A 415 -35.13 12.99 -3.94
C THR A 415 -33.94 13.64 -3.24
N ILE A 416 -32.71 13.14 -3.42
CA ILE A 416 -31.50 13.74 -2.83
C ILE A 416 -30.40 13.83 -3.88
N SER A 417 -30.16 15.00 -4.44
CA SER A 417 -29.13 15.30 -5.44
C SER A 417 -27.72 15.48 -4.85
N PRO A 418 -26.67 15.36 -5.68
CA PRO A 418 -25.30 15.69 -5.27
C PRO A 418 -25.12 17.12 -4.73
N ASP A 419 -25.80 18.10 -5.35
CA ASP A 419 -25.73 19.51 -4.94
C ASP A 419 -26.35 19.76 -3.56
N GLU A 420 -27.41 19.02 -3.22
CA GLU A 420 -28.01 19.08 -1.87
C GLU A 420 -27.06 18.51 -0.82
N CYS A 421 -26.35 17.43 -1.12
CA CYS A 421 -25.32 16.88 -0.25
C CYS A 421 -24.12 17.83 -0.09
N ALA A 422 -23.70 18.50 -1.17
CA ALA A 422 -22.66 19.53 -1.11
C ALA A 422 -23.11 20.75 -0.28
N THR A 423 -24.39 21.12 -0.36
CA THR A 423 -25.00 22.19 0.44
C THR A 423 -24.98 21.86 1.93
N ILE A 424 -25.22 20.60 2.32
CA ILE A 424 -25.10 20.18 3.72
C ILE A 424 -23.66 20.34 4.21
N LEU A 425 -22.67 19.90 3.42
CA LEU A 425 -21.26 20.08 3.77
C LEU A 425 -20.88 21.56 3.84
N PHE A 426 -21.40 22.41 2.95
CA PHE A 426 -21.22 23.85 3.00
C PHE A 426 -21.68 24.42 4.34
N TYR A 427 -22.91 24.13 4.78
CA TYR A 427 -23.38 24.58 6.10
C TYR A 427 -22.59 23.99 7.28
N MET A 428 -21.99 22.81 7.13
CA MET A 428 -21.07 22.28 8.16
C MET A 428 -19.77 23.08 8.28
N THR A 429 -19.34 23.78 7.23
CA THR A 429 -18.14 24.64 7.30
C THR A 429 -18.30 25.83 8.24
N HIS A 430 -19.54 26.19 8.57
CA HIS A 430 -19.89 27.30 9.45
C HIS A 430 -19.72 26.96 10.94
N ASN A 431 -19.40 25.71 11.27
CA ASN A 431 -19.03 25.35 12.62
C ASN A 431 -17.57 25.75 12.89
N GLU A 432 -17.39 26.83 13.64
CA GLU A 432 -16.08 27.44 13.90
C GLU A 432 -15.36 26.84 15.13
N LEU A 433 -16.03 25.96 15.87
CA LEU A 433 -15.50 25.45 17.13
C LEU A 433 -14.26 24.59 16.84
N ARG A 434 -13.07 25.05 17.25
CA ARG A 434 -11.83 24.27 17.14
C ARG A 434 -11.78 23.18 18.21
N ASP A 435 -12.62 22.17 18.05
CA ASP A 435 -12.78 21.05 18.96
C ASP A 435 -11.51 20.16 19.04
N PRO A 436 -11.46 19.21 19.98
CA PRO A 436 -10.33 18.32 20.14
C PRO A 436 -9.98 17.51 18.88
N LEU A 437 -10.95 17.03 18.10
CA LEU A 437 -10.69 16.32 16.85
C LEU A 437 -9.96 17.23 15.86
N TRP A 438 -10.43 18.48 15.67
CA TRP A 438 -9.76 19.44 14.80
C TRP A 438 -8.34 19.75 15.32
N ARG A 439 -8.21 20.14 16.60
CA ARG A 439 -6.89 20.48 17.20
C ARG A 439 -5.93 19.29 17.27
N GLY A 440 -6.45 18.08 17.17
CA GLY A 440 -5.67 16.86 17.05
C GLY A 440 -4.89 16.74 15.74
N LEU A 441 -5.29 17.46 14.67
CA LEU A 441 -4.60 17.43 13.37
C LEU A 441 -3.26 18.19 13.38
N PRO A 442 -2.25 17.77 12.60
CA PRO A 442 -1.01 18.54 12.42
C PRO A 442 -1.26 19.83 11.66
N ALA A 443 -0.70 20.96 12.11
CA ALA A 443 -0.99 22.28 11.51
C ALA A 443 -2.51 22.48 11.32
N TRP A 444 -3.25 22.23 12.40
CA TRP A 444 -4.71 22.04 12.39
C TRP A 444 -5.47 23.20 11.74
N ASP A 445 -4.96 24.42 11.82
CA ASP A 445 -5.54 25.62 11.22
C ASP A 445 -5.51 25.60 9.68
N GLU A 446 -4.52 24.92 9.09
CA GLU A 446 -4.33 24.76 7.65
C GLU A 446 -5.05 23.53 7.07
N ARG A 447 -5.63 22.67 7.93
CA ARG A 447 -6.27 21.42 7.46
C ARG A 447 -7.71 21.63 7.05
N TRP A 448 -8.07 21.05 5.91
CA TRP A 448 -9.45 20.99 5.44
C TRP A 448 -10.20 19.93 6.27
N ILE A 449 -11.20 20.40 7.00
CA ILE A 449 -12.05 19.61 7.88
C ILE A 449 -13.42 20.30 7.95
N VAL A 450 -14.47 19.49 7.91
CA VAL A 450 -15.82 19.90 8.32
C VAL A 450 -16.28 18.95 9.40
N HIS A 451 -16.94 19.47 10.43
CA HIS A 451 -17.22 18.69 11.61
C HIS A 451 -18.47 19.15 12.35
N ARG A 452 -19.00 18.27 13.19
CA ARG A 452 -20.12 18.54 14.09
C ARG A 452 -19.81 17.93 15.46
N HIS A 453 -20.03 18.73 16.50
CA HIS A 453 -19.90 18.29 17.88
C HIS A 453 -21.27 18.16 18.54
N GLY A 454 -21.32 17.46 19.67
CA GLY A 454 -22.47 17.38 20.56
C GLY A 454 -21.98 17.23 21.98
N LEU A 455 -22.53 18.03 22.91
CA LEU A 455 -22.08 18.08 24.30
C LEU A 455 -23.26 17.89 25.25
N SER A 456 -23.01 17.13 26.32
CA SER A 456 -23.89 16.97 27.47
C SER A 456 -23.04 16.85 28.74
N PRO A 457 -23.62 16.94 29.95
CA PRO A 457 -22.84 16.92 31.19
C PRO A 457 -21.92 15.70 31.38
N ALA A 458 -22.22 14.57 30.74
CA ALA A 458 -21.48 13.32 30.89
C ALA A 458 -21.00 12.71 29.57
N GLN A 459 -21.34 13.29 28.42
CA GLN A 459 -20.99 12.74 27.11
C GLN A 459 -20.60 13.85 26.14
N GLN A 460 -19.66 13.53 25.26
CA GLN A 460 -19.34 14.31 24.07
C GLN A 460 -19.34 13.40 22.84
N GLY A 461 -19.70 13.96 21.70
CA GLY A 461 -19.64 13.31 20.40
C GLY A 461 -19.08 14.27 19.37
N GLU A 462 -18.17 13.79 18.53
CA GLU A 462 -17.55 14.55 17.44
C GLU A 462 -17.60 13.70 16.17
N VAL A 463 -18.01 14.30 15.06
CA VAL A 463 -18.08 13.65 13.75
C VAL A 463 -17.44 14.59 12.75
N ALA A 464 -16.45 14.13 12.01
CA ALA A 464 -15.72 14.96 11.07
C ALA A 464 -15.41 14.24 9.76
N LEU A 465 -15.42 15.01 8.68
CA LEU A 465 -14.88 14.66 7.38
C LEU A 465 -13.56 15.44 7.24
N VAL A 466 -12.47 14.71 7.05
CA VAL A 466 -11.12 15.27 6.97
C VAL A 466 -10.53 14.97 5.61
N TRP A 467 -9.92 15.99 4.99
CA TRP A 467 -9.10 15.76 3.79
C TRP A 467 -7.70 15.29 4.21
N GLY A 468 -7.52 13.96 4.23
CA GLY A 468 -6.33 13.32 4.73
C GLY A 468 -5.17 13.26 3.73
N PRO A 469 -4.00 12.74 4.15
CA PRO A 469 -2.81 12.61 3.30
C PRO A 469 -2.95 11.71 2.06
N THR A 470 -3.71 10.62 2.17
CA THR A 470 -3.95 9.70 1.04
C THR A 470 -5.29 9.93 0.36
N GLY A 471 -6.28 10.46 1.09
CA GLY A 471 -7.62 10.77 0.61
C GLY A 471 -8.52 11.25 1.74
N PRO A 472 -9.80 11.53 1.45
CA PRO A 472 -10.77 11.88 2.47
C PRO A 472 -11.06 10.68 3.39
N TYR A 473 -11.23 10.97 4.67
CA TYR A 473 -11.73 9.99 5.64
C TYR A 473 -12.76 10.62 6.56
N VAL A 474 -13.66 9.79 7.06
CA VAL A 474 -14.60 10.18 8.12
C VAL A 474 -14.14 9.59 9.44
N ILE A 475 -14.25 10.37 10.51
CA ILE A 475 -14.00 9.92 11.87
C ILE A 475 -15.18 10.37 12.75
N SER A 476 -15.75 9.43 13.50
CA SER A 476 -16.75 9.69 14.53
C SER A 476 -16.24 9.17 15.86
N VAL A 477 -16.23 10.03 16.88
CA VAL A 477 -15.73 9.71 18.23
C VAL A 477 -16.78 10.11 19.24
N PHE A 478 -17.08 9.21 20.19
CA PHE A 478 -17.94 9.52 21.32
C PHE A 478 -17.26 9.11 22.62
N THR A 479 -17.32 10.00 23.62
CA THR A 479 -16.75 9.78 24.95
C THR A 479 -17.83 9.89 26.02
N PHE A 480 -17.89 8.92 26.91
CA PHE A 480 -18.68 8.93 28.13
C PHE A 480 -17.77 9.16 29.34
N ASN A 481 -17.96 10.31 29.97
CA ASN A 481 -17.22 10.76 31.14
C ASN A 481 -18.19 11.36 32.17
N PRO A 482 -18.86 10.56 33.01
CA PRO A 482 -19.78 11.03 34.05
C PRO A 482 -19.06 11.68 35.26
N GLY A 483 -17.93 12.35 35.03
CA GLY A 483 -17.04 12.90 36.07
C GLY A 483 -15.95 11.94 36.52
N LEU A 484 -15.51 11.01 35.67
CA LEU A 484 -14.39 10.10 35.95
C LEU A 484 -13.05 10.87 35.96
N VAL A 485 -12.91 11.81 35.02
CA VAL A 485 -11.75 12.72 34.90
C VAL A 485 -12.17 14.11 34.44
N GLY A 486 -11.27 15.09 34.56
CA GLY A 486 -11.47 16.42 33.98
C GLY A 486 -11.62 16.36 32.46
N TRP A 487 -12.39 17.29 31.90
CA TRP A 487 -12.66 17.35 30.46
C TRP A 487 -11.40 17.55 29.62
N GLU A 488 -10.37 18.19 30.18
CA GLU A 488 -9.06 18.31 29.55
C GLU A 488 -8.41 16.95 29.23
N VAL A 489 -8.62 15.94 30.08
CA VAL A 489 -8.09 14.58 29.87
C VAL A 489 -8.90 13.85 28.80
N ALA A 490 -10.23 13.93 28.87
CA ALA A 490 -11.13 13.33 27.87
C ALA A 490 -10.91 13.93 26.47
N ASN A 491 -10.76 15.25 26.40
CA ASN A 491 -10.48 15.96 25.15
C ASN A 491 -9.12 15.59 24.58
N GLN A 492 -8.11 15.37 25.43
CA GLN A 492 -6.81 14.92 24.93
C GLN A 492 -6.88 13.54 24.29
N ALA A 493 -7.72 12.63 24.78
CA ALA A 493 -7.93 11.33 24.15
C ALA A 493 -8.43 11.49 22.70
N VAL A 494 -9.42 12.36 22.48
CA VAL A 494 -9.97 12.66 21.15
C VAL A 494 -8.92 13.32 20.23
N ALA A 495 -8.13 14.26 20.77
CA ALA A 495 -7.06 14.90 20.00
C ALA A 495 -5.94 13.91 19.60
N ASP A 496 -5.56 13.00 20.50
CA ASP A 496 -4.55 11.98 20.22
C ASP A 496 -5.08 10.92 19.24
N LEU A 497 -6.37 10.57 19.29
CA LEU A 497 -7.04 9.75 18.28
C LEU A 497 -6.98 10.40 16.90
N SER A 498 -7.34 11.68 16.80
CA SER A 498 -7.25 12.42 15.54
C SER A 498 -5.82 12.44 14.99
N ARG A 499 -4.83 12.62 15.88
CA ARG A 499 -3.40 12.58 15.51
C ARG A 499 -2.97 11.23 14.93
N ILE A 500 -3.24 10.12 15.63
CA ILE A 500 -2.78 8.79 15.20
C ILE A 500 -3.46 8.34 13.90
N VAL A 501 -4.73 8.71 13.69
CA VAL A 501 -5.45 8.45 12.43
C VAL A 501 -4.80 9.22 11.27
N TRP A 502 -4.48 10.51 11.47
CA TRP A 502 -3.76 11.28 10.46
C TRP A 502 -2.38 10.67 10.16
N GLU A 503 -1.62 10.29 11.19
CA GLU A 503 -0.29 9.72 11.05
C GLU A 503 -0.29 8.38 10.32
N PHE A 504 -1.34 7.58 10.48
CA PHE A 504 -1.55 6.36 9.70
C PHE A 504 -1.65 6.64 8.20
N PHE A 505 -2.52 7.56 7.79
CA PHE A 505 -2.67 7.93 6.37
C PHE A 505 -1.41 8.63 5.85
N ALA A 506 -0.76 9.48 6.66
CA ALA A 506 0.50 10.11 6.28
C ALA A 506 1.58 9.05 6.02
N PHE A 507 1.66 8.03 6.87
CA PHE A 507 2.57 6.93 6.70
C PHE A 507 2.25 6.09 5.45
N GLN A 508 0.98 5.73 5.20
CA GLN A 508 0.58 5.08 3.95
C GLN A 508 1.04 5.86 2.72
N ARG A 509 0.96 7.20 2.76
CA ARG A 509 1.47 8.05 1.67
C ARG A 509 2.97 7.88 1.46
N THR A 510 3.76 7.80 2.53
CA THR A 510 5.21 7.51 2.42
C THR A 510 5.54 6.13 1.85
N GLN A 511 4.62 5.17 2.00
CA GLN A 511 4.74 3.82 1.45
C GLN A 511 4.22 3.68 0.01
N GLY A 512 3.94 4.81 -0.66
CA GLY A 512 3.46 4.82 -2.04
C GLY A 512 1.93 4.84 -2.20
N GLY A 513 1.17 5.07 -1.12
CA GLY A 513 -0.28 5.33 -1.19
C GLY A 513 -0.61 6.52 -2.10
N PRO A 514 -1.84 6.64 -2.62
CA PRO A 514 -2.23 7.72 -3.52
C PRO A 514 -2.11 9.10 -2.86
N ASP A 515 -2.03 10.15 -3.68
CA ASP A 515 -2.19 11.53 -3.21
C ASP A 515 -3.69 11.85 -3.13
N ALA A 516 -4.11 12.53 -2.07
CA ALA A 516 -5.51 12.92 -1.89
C ALA A 516 -5.98 13.91 -2.97
N GLY A 517 -5.08 14.68 -3.57
CA GLY A 517 -5.45 15.79 -4.44
C GLY A 517 -5.99 16.99 -3.67
N ALA A 518 -6.63 17.93 -4.38
CA ALA A 518 -7.21 19.12 -3.76
C ALA A 518 -8.55 18.78 -3.08
N PRO A 519 -8.85 19.35 -1.90
CA PRO A 519 -10.14 19.20 -1.26
C PRO A 519 -11.26 19.84 -2.11
N PRO A 520 -12.52 19.43 -1.90
CA PRO A 520 -13.65 20.04 -2.60
C PRO A 520 -13.82 21.50 -2.20
N GLU A 521 -14.17 22.34 -3.18
CA GLU A 521 -14.65 23.69 -2.94
C GLU A 521 -16.15 23.63 -2.64
N LEU A 522 -16.55 24.09 -1.45
CA LEU A 522 -17.94 24.11 -1.01
C LEU A 522 -18.50 25.51 -1.25
N SER A 523 -19.47 25.61 -2.16
CA SER A 523 -20.10 26.87 -2.54
C SER A 523 -21.48 27.03 -1.90
N PRO A 524 -21.91 28.28 -1.61
CA PRO A 524 -23.25 28.52 -1.11
C PRO A 524 -24.31 28.10 -2.13
N PRO A 525 -25.45 27.52 -1.69
CA PRO A 525 -26.55 27.21 -2.60
C PRO A 525 -27.19 28.50 -3.16
N PRO A 526 -27.95 28.41 -4.27
CA PRO A 526 -28.54 29.59 -4.92
C PRO A 526 -29.42 30.45 -4.00
N GLY A 527 -30.14 29.81 -3.07
CA GLY A 527 -31.00 30.48 -2.09
C GLY A 527 -30.33 30.76 -0.75
N TYR A 528 -29.01 30.71 -0.67
CA TYR A 528 -28.30 31.05 0.56
C TYR A 528 -28.62 32.49 1.00
N VAL A 529 -28.98 32.64 2.27
CA VAL A 529 -29.19 33.93 2.92
C VAL A 529 -28.27 33.99 4.12
N VAL A 530 -27.45 35.03 4.18
CA VAL A 530 -26.51 35.27 5.28
C VAL A 530 -27.28 35.51 6.57
N VAL A 531 -27.06 34.66 7.58
CA VAL A 531 -27.69 34.75 8.91
C VAL A 531 -26.78 35.31 10.00
N ASP A 532 -25.46 35.32 9.77
CA ASP A 532 -24.45 35.93 10.64
C ASP A 532 -23.46 36.73 9.80
N GLU A 533 -22.95 37.83 10.35
CA GLU A 533 -22.18 38.82 9.57
C GLU A 533 -20.85 38.25 9.04
N GLU A 534 -20.21 37.30 9.76
CA GLU A 534 -19.00 36.58 9.34
C GLU A 534 -18.74 35.34 10.22
N TYR A 535 -18.41 34.20 9.61
CA TYR A 535 -17.88 33.00 10.28
C TYR A 535 -16.35 33.06 10.37
N ALA A 536 -15.74 32.57 11.44
CA ALA A 536 -14.27 32.45 11.51
C ALA A 536 -13.71 31.59 10.36
N PRO A 537 -12.76 32.12 9.56
CA PRO A 537 -12.22 31.39 8.41
C PRO A 537 -11.57 30.07 8.79
N SER A 538 -11.66 29.11 7.88
CA SER A 538 -10.98 27.81 7.95
C SER A 538 -10.52 27.38 6.56
N ALA A 539 -9.72 26.30 6.46
CA ALA A 539 -9.38 25.77 5.15
C ALA A 539 -10.60 25.25 4.36
N ALA A 540 -11.69 24.88 5.04
CA ALA A 540 -12.94 24.47 4.40
C ALA A 540 -13.91 25.63 4.09
N ASN A 541 -13.77 26.77 4.80
CA ASN A 541 -14.42 28.04 4.46
C ASN A 541 -13.41 29.20 4.58
N PRO A 542 -12.59 29.42 3.55
CA PRO A 542 -11.55 30.46 3.58
C PRO A 542 -12.12 31.88 3.64
N THR A 543 -13.35 32.06 3.17
CA THR A 543 -14.01 33.37 3.10
C THR A 543 -14.71 33.76 4.39
N GLY A 544 -15.00 32.79 5.28
CA GLY A 544 -15.83 33.03 6.45
C GLY A 544 -17.26 33.47 6.10
N ARG A 545 -17.77 33.05 4.94
CA ARG A 545 -19.08 33.46 4.40
C ARG A 545 -20.00 32.29 4.23
#